data_AF-A0A7X8A8J0-F1
#
_entry.id   AF-A0A7X8A8J0-F1
#
_cell.length_a   1.000
_cell.length_b   1.000
_cell.length_c   1.000
_cell.angle_alpha   90.00
_cell.angle_beta   90.00
_cell.angle_gamma   90.00
#
_symmetry.space_group_name_H-M   'P 1'
#
loop_
_entity.id
_entity.type
_entity.pdbx_description
1 polymer ?
#
loop_
_entity_poly.entity_id
_entity_poly.type
_entity_poly.pdbx_seq_one_letter_code
_entity_poly.pdbx_strand_id
1 'polypeptide(L)'
;MKSITYKQAGVDIDEGDRLVKLISPMVKKTFRKEVMCDIGSFGALFRLDLRKYKNPVLVSGTDGVGTKLKIAFLTGKFDTVGVDLVAMCVNDILTLGAEPLFFLDYYATG
;
A
#
# COMPACT_ATOMS: atom_id res chain seq x y z
N MET A 1 38.03 -5.91 -11.04
CA MET A 1 37.21 -5.98 -9.81
C MET A 1 35.79 -6.37 -10.21
N LYS A 2 35.13 -7.30 -9.51
CA LYS A 2 33.70 -7.56 -9.75
C LYS A 2 32.93 -6.29 -9.39
N SER A 3 32.17 -5.76 -10.34
CA SER A 3 31.28 -4.61 -10.10
C SER A 3 30.19 -5.04 -9.11
N ILE A 4 30.13 -4.36 -7.97
CA ILE A 4 29.04 -4.50 -7.00
C ILE A 4 27.87 -3.72 -7.58
N THR A 5 26.78 -4.41 -7.90
CA THR A 5 25.55 -3.77 -8.39
C THR A 5 24.54 -3.66 -7.27
N TYR A 6 23.67 -2.65 -7.32
CA TYR A 6 22.58 -2.48 -6.34
C TYR A 6 21.64 -3.70 -6.32
N LYS A 7 21.48 -4.35 -7.48
CA LYS A 7 20.78 -5.63 -7.65
C LYS A 7 21.38 -6.77 -6.83
N GLN A 8 22.71 -6.82 -6.67
CA GLN A 8 23.36 -7.83 -5.81
C GLN A 8 23.11 -7.60 -4.31
N ALA A 9 22.67 -6.39 -3.92
CA ALA A 9 22.19 -6.11 -2.56
C ALA A 9 20.69 -6.48 -2.37
N GLY A 10 20.07 -7.13 -3.35
CA GLY A 10 18.67 -7.55 -3.31
C GLY A 10 17.68 -6.50 -3.82
N VAL A 11 18.15 -5.39 -4.41
CA VAL A 11 17.28 -4.32 -4.90
C VAL A 11 17.30 -4.26 -6.43
N ASP A 12 16.24 -4.76 -7.05
CA ASP A 12 16.02 -4.68 -8.50
C ASP A 12 15.06 -3.53 -8.83
N ILE A 13 15.63 -2.40 -9.24
CA ILE A 13 14.87 -1.18 -9.57
C ILE A 13 13.98 -1.40 -10.79
N ASP A 14 14.46 -2.15 -11.79
CA ASP A 14 13.71 -2.38 -13.04
C ASP A 14 12.46 -3.22 -12.78
N GLU A 15 12.57 -4.24 -11.92
CA GLU A 15 11.40 -5.04 -11.51
C GLU A 15 10.44 -4.25 -10.62
N GLY A 16 10.94 -3.34 -9.78
CA GLY A 16 10.11 -2.38 -9.05
C GLY A 16 9.29 -1.50 -9.99
N ASP A 17 9.94 -0.87 -10.96
CA ASP A 17 9.29 -0.01 -11.96
C ASP A 17 8.30 -0.77 -12.84
N ARG A 18 8.64 -2.02 -13.20
CA ARG A 18 7.75 -2.91 -13.94
C ARG A 18 6.49 -3.23 -13.13
N LEU A 19 6.63 -3.57 -11.86
CA LEU A 19 5.49 -3.83 -10.97
C LEU A 19 4.58 -2.60 -10.86
N VAL A 20 5.17 -1.42 -10.64
CA VAL A 20 4.43 -0.14 -10.57
C VAL A 20 3.61 0.10 -11.84
N LYS A 21 4.20 -0.12 -13.02
CA LYS A 21 3.48 0.00 -14.31
C LYS A 21 2.31 -0.98 -14.43
N LEU A 22 2.48 -2.22 -13.97
CA LEU A 22 1.44 -3.25 -14.02
C LEU A 22 0.25 -2.93 -13.10
N ILE A 23 0.51 -2.44 -11.89
CA ILE A 23 -0.55 -2.18 -10.90
C ILE A 23 -1.19 -0.79 -11.06
N SER A 24 -0.53 0.14 -11.77
CA SER A 24 -0.98 1.54 -11.92
C SER A 24 -2.46 1.67 -12.30
N PRO A 25 -3.02 0.89 -13.27
CA PRO A 25 -4.45 1.00 -13.60
C PRO A 25 -5.39 0.57 -12.47
N MET A 26 -4.97 -0.35 -11.60
CA MET A 26 -5.76 -0.78 -10.44
C MET A 26 -5.69 0.26 -9.32
N VAL A 27 -4.50 0.80 -9.05
CA VAL A 27 -4.30 1.84 -8.04
C VAL A 27 -5.04 3.12 -8.41
N LYS A 28 -5.01 3.54 -9.69
CA LYS A 28 -5.74 4.74 -10.15
C LYS A 28 -7.25 4.66 -9.93
N LYS A 29 -7.84 3.46 -9.87
CA LYS A 29 -9.28 3.29 -9.57
C LYS A 29 -9.63 3.59 -8.11
N THR A 30 -8.65 3.61 -7.20
CA THR A 30 -8.85 3.93 -5.78
C THR A 30 -8.66 5.42 -5.49
N PHE A 31 -8.27 6.22 -6.50
CA PHE A 31 -8.00 7.63 -6.33
C PHE A 31 -9.25 8.39 -5.92
N ARG A 32 -9.07 9.24 -4.91
CA ARG A 32 -10.04 10.25 -4.51
C ARG A 32 -9.60 11.62 -5.02
N LYS A 33 -10.52 12.59 -5.03
CA LYS A 33 -10.25 13.98 -5.47
C LYS A 33 -9.17 14.69 -4.64
N GLU A 34 -8.86 14.16 -3.46
CA GLU A 34 -7.83 14.69 -2.56
C GLU A 34 -6.41 14.26 -2.95
N VAL A 35 -6.25 13.22 -3.78
CA VAL A 35 -4.94 12.77 -4.26
C VAL A 35 -4.31 13.83 -5.16
N MET A 36 -3.05 14.20 -4.91
CA MET A 36 -2.38 15.31 -5.58
C MET A 36 -1.28 14.91 -6.57
N CYS A 37 -0.97 13.62 -6.69
CA CYS A 37 0.07 13.11 -7.57
C CYS A 37 -0.33 11.77 -8.20
N ASP A 38 0.40 11.35 -9.23
CA ASP A 38 0.25 10.04 -9.83
C ASP A 38 1.10 8.99 -9.08
N ILE A 39 0.86 7.70 -9.34
CA ILE A 39 1.71 6.60 -8.88
C ILE A 39 3.04 6.58 -9.65
N GLY A 40 4.14 6.27 -8.95
CA GLY A 40 5.49 6.22 -9.53
C GLY A 40 6.37 7.43 -9.19
N SER A 41 5.85 8.42 -8.46
CA SER A 41 6.66 9.46 -7.81
C SER A 41 7.35 8.93 -6.55
N PHE A 42 8.34 9.68 -6.05
CA PHE A 42 9.06 9.37 -4.80
C PHE A 42 8.13 9.20 -3.57
N GLY A 43 6.99 9.90 -3.57
CA GLY A 43 5.97 9.76 -2.53
C GLY A 43 4.59 10.12 -3.06
N ALA A 44 3.57 9.70 -2.31
CA ALA A 44 2.17 10.04 -2.55
C ALA A 44 1.76 11.27 -1.73
N LEU A 45 0.85 12.09 -2.27
CA LEU A 45 0.37 13.31 -1.64
C LEU A 45 -1.17 13.28 -1.54
N PHE A 46 -1.70 13.64 -0.37
CA PHE A 46 -3.13 13.70 -0.10
C PHE A 46 -3.50 15.04 0.57
N ARG A 47 -4.44 15.77 -0.01
CA ARG A 47 -4.91 17.06 0.51
C ARG A 47 -6.02 16.86 1.55
N LEU A 48 -5.73 17.18 2.80
CA LEU A 48 -6.74 17.17 3.88
C LEU A 48 -7.67 18.39 3.79
N ASP A 49 -8.99 18.18 3.69
CA ASP A 49 -9.97 19.27 3.75
C ASP A 49 -10.29 19.64 5.21
N LEU A 50 -9.58 20.64 5.73
CA LEU A 50 -9.74 21.14 7.09
C LEU A 50 -11.13 21.76 7.37
N ARG A 51 -11.93 22.04 6.34
CA ARG A 51 -13.30 22.55 6.54
C ARG A 51 -14.30 21.44 6.86
N LYS A 52 -13.99 20.20 6.51
CA LYS A 52 -14.85 19.03 6.76
C LYS A 52 -14.79 18.56 8.21
N TYR A 53 -13.67 18.77 8.89
CA TYR A 53 -13.42 18.23 10.23
C TYR A 53 -13.17 19.37 11.24
N LYS A 54 -13.90 19.35 12.36
CA LYS A 54 -13.64 20.25 13.49
C LYS A 54 -12.51 19.67 14.34
N ASN A 55 -11.39 20.39 14.48
CA ASN A 55 -10.20 19.97 15.22
C ASN A 55 -9.72 18.54 14.83
N PRO A 56 -9.29 18.34 13.58
CA PRO A 56 -8.97 17.00 13.07
C PRO A 56 -7.82 16.35 13.85
N VAL A 57 -7.98 15.05 14.11
CA VAL A 57 -6.92 14.17 14.62
C VAL A 57 -6.64 13.11 13.56
N LEU A 58 -5.36 12.89 13.26
CA LEU A 58 -4.96 11.84 12.33
C LEU A 58 -4.75 10.53 13.10
N VAL A 59 -5.36 9.46 12.59
CA VAL A 59 -5.20 8.10 13.10
C VAL A 59 -4.46 7.31 12.03
N SER A 60 -3.39 6.63 12.43
CA SER A 60 -2.62 5.73 11.58
C SER A 60 -2.56 4.33 12.21
N GLY A 61 -2.42 3.33 11.35
CA GLY A 61 -2.28 1.93 11.73
C GLY A 61 -1.42 1.20 10.72
N THR A 62 -0.80 0.11 11.15
CA THR A 62 -0.02 -0.79 10.30
C THR A 62 -0.24 -2.22 10.79
N ASP A 63 -0.52 -3.12 9.87
CA ASP A 63 -0.75 -4.53 10.15
C ASP A 63 -0.34 -5.38 8.95
N GLY A 64 -0.25 -6.70 9.14
CA GLY A 64 0.02 -7.68 8.11
C GLY A 64 -1.06 -8.75 8.01
N VAL A 65 -1.07 -9.48 6.90
CA VAL A 65 -1.98 -10.63 6.70
C VAL A 65 -1.64 -11.80 7.63
N GLY A 66 -0.39 -11.88 8.09
CA GLY A 66 0.08 -12.94 8.98
C GLY A 66 0.17 -14.31 8.30
N THR A 67 0.03 -15.37 9.11
CA THR A 67 0.25 -16.77 8.65
C THR A 67 -0.80 -17.25 7.64
N LYS A 68 -1.91 -16.52 7.43
CA LYS A 68 -2.88 -16.81 6.37
C LYS A 68 -2.23 -16.83 4.97
N LEU A 69 -1.13 -16.09 4.77
CA LEU A 69 -0.34 -16.17 3.53
C LEU A 69 0.16 -17.59 3.22
N LYS A 70 0.46 -18.41 4.23
CA LYS A 70 0.84 -19.82 4.02
C LYS A 70 -0.27 -20.61 3.30
N ILE A 71 -1.53 -20.33 3.62
CA ILE A 71 -2.68 -20.97 2.97
C ILE A 71 -2.85 -20.47 1.53
N ALA A 72 -2.65 -19.18 1.29
CA ALA A 72 -2.64 -18.61 -0.06
C ALA A 72 -1.58 -19.27 -0.95
N PHE A 73 -0.37 -19.50 -0.43
CA PHE A 73 0.69 -20.24 -1.14
C PHE A 73 0.31 -21.69 -1.41
N LEU A 74 -0.24 -22.41 -0.42
CA LEU A 74 -0.64 -23.81 -0.57
C LEU A 74 -1.78 -24.01 -1.58
N THR A 75 -2.67 -23.02 -1.70
CA THR A 75 -3.85 -23.09 -2.57
C THR A 75 -3.65 -22.38 -3.91
N GLY A 76 -2.57 -21.62 -4.08
CA GLY A 76 -2.31 -20.80 -5.26
C GLY A 76 -3.30 -19.64 -5.46
N LYS A 77 -3.97 -19.18 -4.40
CA LYS A 77 -4.99 -18.12 -4.45
C LYS A 77 -4.52 -16.86 -3.74
N PHE A 78 -4.27 -15.80 -4.50
CA PHE A 78 -3.73 -14.52 -4.01
C PHE A 78 -4.66 -13.33 -4.24
N ASP A 79 -5.77 -13.51 -4.93
CA ASP A 79 -6.71 -12.46 -5.32
C ASP A 79 -7.50 -11.86 -4.14
N THR A 80 -7.48 -12.51 -2.97
CA THR A 80 -8.18 -12.02 -1.77
C THR A 80 -7.24 -11.54 -0.65
N VAL A 81 -5.95 -11.88 -0.65
CA VAL A 81 -5.07 -11.56 0.49
C VAL A 81 -4.80 -10.07 0.63
N GLY A 82 -4.87 -9.31 -0.46
CA GLY A 82 -4.81 -7.84 -0.42
C GLY A 82 -6.04 -7.22 0.26
N VAL A 83 -7.21 -7.85 0.13
CA VAL A 83 -8.43 -7.42 0.85
C VAL A 83 -8.29 -7.68 2.34
N ASP A 84 -7.76 -8.85 2.71
CA ASP A 84 -7.45 -9.17 4.12
C ASP A 84 -6.49 -8.14 4.72
N LEU A 85 -5.42 -7.78 4.00
CA LEU A 85 -4.45 -6.77 4.46
C LEU A 85 -5.11 -5.42 4.75
N VAL A 86 -5.92 -4.91 3.82
CA VAL A 86 -6.62 -3.63 4.01
C VAL A 86 -7.61 -3.72 5.17
N ALA A 87 -8.35 -4.82 5.27
CA ALA A 87 -9.36 -5.01 6.32
C ALA A 87 -8.76 -5.02 7.72
N MET A 88 -7.59 -5.66 7.92
CA MET A 88 -6.90 -5.65 9.22
C MET A 88 -6.60 -4.22 9.68
N CYS A 89 -6.00 -3.41 8.81
CA CYS A 89 -5.67 -2.02 9.15
C CYS A 89 -6.91 -1.12 9.29
N VAL A 90 -7.87 -1.21 8.37
CA VAL A 90 -9.02 -0.30 8.33
C VAL A 90 -9.99 -0.56 9.48
N ASN A 91 -10.23 -1.82 9.84
CA ASN A 91 -11.16 -2.14 10.92
C ASN A 91 -10.70 -1.58 12.26
N ASP A 92 -9.39 -1.58 12.53
CA ASP A 92 -8.84 -1.03 13.78
C ASP A 92 -9.09 0.46 13.91
N ILE A 93 -8.86 1.25 12.86
CA ILE A 93 -9.09 2.70 12.94
C ILE A 93 -10.58 3.05 12.98
N LEU A 94 -11.45 2.20 12.42
CA LEU A 94 -12.90 2.37 12.50
C LEU A 94 -13.40 2.25 13.96
N THR A 95 -12.73 1.48 14.83
CA THR A 95 -13.09 1.40 16.26
C THR A 95 -12.92 2.73 16.99
N LEU A 96 -12.07 3.62 16.48
CA LEU A 96 -11.85 4.97 16.99
C LEU A 96 -12.77 6.01 16.34
N GLY A 97 -13.67 5.58 15.43
CA GLY A 97 -14.54 6.45 14.65
C GLY A 97 -13.80 7.22 13.54
N ALA A 98 -12.60 6.80 13.14
CA ALA A 98 -11.83 7.48 12.10
C ALA A 98 -12.37 7.18 10.68
N GLU A 99 -12.23 8.14 9.76
CA GLU A 99 -12.46 7.92 8.33
C GLU A 99 -11.16 7.46 7.65
N PRO A 100 -11.13 6.32 6.94
CA PRO A 100 -9.99 5.93 6.12
C PRO A 100 -9.78 6.91 4.95
N LEU A 101 -8.58 7.48 4.85
CA LEU A 101 -8.25 8.50 3.83
C LEU A 101 -7.43 7.94 2.67
N PHE A 102 -6.34 7.24 2.97
CA PHE A 102 -5.42 6.64 2.02
C PHE A 102 -4.79 5.37 2.62
N PHE A 103 -4.15 4.54 1.79
CA PHE A 103 -3.50 3.30 2.20
C PHE A 103 -2.14 3.16 1.50
N LEU A 104 -1.14 2.66 2.22
CA LEU A 104 0.15 2.27 1.66
C LEU A 104 0.42 0.81 2.02
N ASP A 105 1.00 0.06 1.09
CA ASP A 105 1.43 -1.32 1.29
C ASP A 105 2.94 -1.48 1.12
N TYR A 106 3.46 -2.57 1.68
CA TYR A 106 4.84 -3.00 1.51
C TYR A 106 4.86 -4.47 1.08
N TYR A 107 5.44 -4.72 -0.09
CA TYR A 107 5.61 -6.06 -0.65
C TYR A 107 7.08 -6.48 -0.58
N ALA A 108 7.34 -7.64 0.02
CA ALA A 108 8.65 -8.26 0.08
C ALA A 108 8.60 -9.69 -0.48
N THR A 109 9.58 -10.03 -1.31
CA THR A 109 9.72 -11.35 -1.94
C THR A 109 11.21 -11.70 -2.08
N GLY A 110 11.54 -13.00 -2.09
CA GLY A 110 12.89 -13.52 -2.19
C GLY A 110 12.95 -15.04 -2.06
#